data_AF-A0A9P5PW03-F1
#
_entry.id   AF-A0A9P5PW03-F1
#
_cell.length_a   1.000
_cell.length_b   1.000
_cell.length_c   1.000
_cell.angle_alpha   90.00
_cell.angle_beta   90.00
_cell.angle_gamma   90.00
#
_symmetry.space_group_name_H-M   'P 1'
#
loop_
_entity.id
_entity.type
_entity.pdbx_description
1 polymer ?
#
loop_
_entity_poly.entity_id
_entity_poly.type
_entity_poly.pdbx_seq_one_letter_code
_entity_poly.pdbx_strand_id
1 'polypeptide(L)'
;MIPPSVDEVDKQIYLGNLSAAFSSDLRNQLGITHILSVCPETLSSVDSEGFKCQNIVVDDCEYADLLIHLPKACQFIQQAIDEEGRILIHCVMGVSRSATVLAAFFMQSKNISPSEAIGLIRTRRSCIQPNYGFKLQLDAFAQCNYHPSADNPAYISWKRRQEQDVTFFLNQMIDTTSVIRNQFDFPNEIESAESLIVELGITHLLSIAPSTAIPNVPHVQHHHISDAQQDHGVLLLAIPETNNYIKEALATNGVVLVFSSLESKAVLAAYGYFMCSQKSSPKQVYQQLTEVLPLFHHTSNFTEQLELLDACAGVPTPDHPLVSKWLSKLESGGTSGWSSRRGSSTEAMATALNKTAMNLLSETGLDLSTFSETLNKSLSRCTYVGDSLYTRMERMADDLPPR
;
A
#
# COMPACT_ATOMS: atom_id res chain seq x y z
N MET A 1 -27.74 6.78 19.00
CA MET A 1 -26.73 7.86 18.87
C MET A 1 -25.45 7.32 19.47
N ILE A 2 -24.31 7.47 18.78
CA ILE A 2 -23.01 7.03 19.31
C ILE A 2 -22.71 7.87 20.56
N PRO A 3 -22.30 7.27 21.70
CA PRO A 3 -22.03 8.04 22.91
C PRO A 3 -20.86 9.02 22.69
N PRO A 4 -20.81 10.15 23.43
CA PRO A 4 -19.63 11.01 23.48
C PRO A 4 -18.38 10.21 23.79
N SER A 5 -17.35 10.33 22.95
CA SER A 5 -16.04 9.71 23.13
C SER A 5 -14.96 10.73 22.82
N VAL A 6 -14.03 10.90 23.74
CA VAL A 6 -12.91 11.83 23.66
C VAL A 6 -11.75 11.29 24.50
N ASP A 7 -10.52 11.52 24.04
CA ASP A 7 -9.31 11.23 24.80
C ASP A 7 -8.37 12.43 24.75
N GLU A 8 -7.68 12.69 25.86
CA GLU A 8 -6.56 13.65 25.89
C GLU A 8 -5.33 12.98 25.29
N VAL A 9 -4.91 13.45 24.10
CA VAL A 9 -3.81 12.85 23.34
C VAL A 9 -2.48 13.50 23.70
N ASP A 10 -2.48 14.80 23.90
CA ASP A 10 -1.34 15.57 24.42
C ASP A 10 -1.88 16.68 25.33
N LYS A 11 -1.01 17.34 26.08
CA LYS A 11 -1.40 18.42 26.99
C LYS A 11 -2.24 19.44 26.23
N GLN A 12 -3.47 19.70 26.70
CA GLN A 12 -4.42 20.65 26.09
C GLN A 12 -5.03 20.22 24.74
N ILE A 13 -4.67 19.05 24.20
CA ILE A 13 -5.15 18.54 22.91
C ILE A 13 -6.03 17.30 23.12
N TYR A 14 -7.30 17.43 22.73
CA TYR A 14 -8.31 16.40 22.82
C TYR A 14 -8.72 15.91 21.43
N LEU A 15 -8.86 14.59 21.27
CA LEU A 15 -9.35 13.97 20.04
C LEU A 15 -10.66 13.22 20.34
N GLY A 16 -11.73 13.55 19.61
CA GLY A 16 -13.04 12.97 19.90
C GLY A 16 -13.94 12.80 18.69
N ASN A 17 -15.16 12.33 18.97
CA ASN A 17 -16.23 12.15 17.99
C ASN A 17 -17.22 13.32 17.97
N LEU A 18 -18.15 13.30 17.02
CA LEU A 18 -19.14 14.37 16.86
C LEU A 18 -20.05 14.53 18.08
N SER A 19 -20.43 13.42 18.72
CA SER A 19 -21.23 13.45 19.95
C SER A 19 -20.52 14.15 21.11
N ALA A 20 -19.19 13.98 21.23
CA ALA A 20 -18.38 14.71 22.20
C ALA A 20 -18.32 16.20 21.86
N ALA A 21 -18.18 16.55 20.59
CA ALA A 21 -18.19 17.93 20.13
C ALA A 21 -19.52 18.64 20.41
N PHE A 22 -20.66 17.92 20.39
CA PHE A 22 -21.98 18.48 20.73
C PHE A 22 -22.31 18.50 22.23
N SER A 23 -21.57 17.78 23.08
CA SER A 23 -21.86 17.70 24.51
C SER A 23 -21.35 18.93 25.27
N SER A 24 -22.26 19.83 25.66
CA SER A 24 -21.95 21.01 26.48
C SER A 24 -21.29 20.64 27.81
N ASP A 25 -21.78 19.60 28.48
CA ASP A 25 -21.27 19.15 29.78
C ASP A 25 -19.81 18.72 29.66
N LEU A 26 -19.48 17.94 28.64
CA LEU A 26 -18.12 17.46 28.38
C LEU A 26 -17.20 18.61 27.99
N ARG A 27 -17.65 19.53 27.12
CA ARG A 27 -16.87 20.73 26.75
C ARG A 27 -16.53 21.57 27.99
N ASN A 28 -17.51 21.80 28.86
CA ASN A 28 -17.33 22.57 30.09
C ASN A 28 -16.43 21.85 31.10
N GLN A 29 -16.62 20.54 31.29
CA GLN A 29 -15.81 19.73 32.20
C GLN A 29 -14.33 19.70 31.80
N LEU A 30 -14.05 19.59 30.50
CA LEU A 30 -12.69 19.58 29.97
C LEU A 30 -12.09 20.97 29.80
N GLY A 31 -12.91 22.03 29.94
CA GLY A 31 -12.50 23.41 29.76
C GLY A 31 -12.12 23.73 28.32
N ILE A 32 -12.80 23.13 27.34
CA ILE A 32 -12.53 23.35 25.91
C ILE A 32 -12.71 24.84 25.58
N THR A 33 -11.80 25.41 24.80
CA THR A 33 -11.88 26.80 24.32
C THR A 33 -11.87 26.88 22.80
N HIS A 34 -11.28 25.86 22.14
CA HIS A 34 -11.17 25.77 20.69
C HIS A 34 -11.75 24.46 20.16
N ILE A 35 -12.41 24.51 19.00
CA ILE A 35 -12.96 23.33 18.34
C ILE A 35 -12.51 23.30 16.88
N LEU A 36 -11.88 22.21 16.48
CA LEU A 36 -11.52 21.93 15.09
C LEU A 36 -12.38 20.78 14.57
N SER A 37 -13.37 21.12 13.74
CA SER A 37 -14.25 20.17 13.07
C SER A 37 -13.65 19.75 11.73
N VAL A 38 -13.55 18.45 11.50
CA VAL A 38 -13.01 17.86 10.26
C VAL A 38 -14.06 16.92 9.67
N CYS A 39 -15.23 17.48 9.32
CA CYS A 39 -16.36 16.75 8.76
C CYS A 39 -17.43 17.71 8.18
N PRO A 40 -18.33 17.26 7.29
CA PRO A 40 -19.37 18.11 6.72
C PRO A 40 -20.45 18.55 7.71
N GLU A 41 -20.65 17.80 8.78
CA GLU A 41 -21.64 18.10 9.81
C GLU A 41 -21.32 19.43 10.49
N THR A 42 -22.28 20.36 10.42
CA THR A 42 -22.09 21.74 10.88
C THR A 42 -22.40 21.88 12.36
N LEU A 43 -21.52 22.55 13.11
CA LEU A 43 -21.72 22.88 14.53
C LEU A 43 -22.47 24.22 14.72
N SER A 44 -23.51 24.49 13.93
CA SER A 44 -24.19 25.80 13.93
C SER A 44 -24.78 26.21 15.29
N SER A 45 -24.98 25.26 16.21
CA SER A 45 -25.43 25.50 17.59
C SER A 45 -24.30 25.77 18.58
N VAL A 46 -23.04 25.45 18.27
CA VAL A 46 -21.89 25.56 19.16
C VAL A 46 -21.17 26.90 18.98
N ASP A 47 -21.19 27.46 17.76
CA ASP A 47 -20.58 28.76 17.45
C ASP A 47 -21.18 29.91 18.29
N SER A 48 -22.41 29.74 18.78
CA SER A 48 -23.11 30.71 19.64
C SER A 48 -22.65 30.73 21.11
N GLU A 49 -21.79 29.81 21.53
CA GLU A 49 -21.36 29.66 22.93
C GLU A 49 -19.98 30.29 23.24
N GLY A 50 -19.38 31.03 22.30
CA GLY A 50 -18.13 31.77 22.51
C GLY A 50 -16.84 30.95 22.32
N PHE A 51 -16.94 29.72 21.81
CA PHE A 51 -15.79 28.93 21.39
C PHE A 51 -15.15 29.51 20.13
N LYS A 52 -13.83 29.37 20.01
CA LYS A 52 -13.14 29.60 18.73
C LYS A 52 -13.26 28.33 17.89
N CYS A 53 -13.97 28.39 16.77
CA CYS A 53 -14.23 27.24 15.91
C CYS A 53 -13.53 27.38 14.56
N GLN A 54 -12.98 26.29 14.06
CA GLN A 54 -12.52 26.14 12.69
C GLN A 54 -13.14 24.88 12.11
N ASN A 55 -13.78 25.00 10.94
CA ASN A 55 -14.35 23.87 10.22
C ASN A 55 -13.55 23.56 8.94
N ILE A 56 -13.31 22.28 8.69
CA ILE A 56 -12.76 21.70 7.48
C ILE A 56 -13.80 20.70 6.97
N VAL A 57 -14.52 21.09 5.91
CA VAL A 57 -15.55 20.27 5.29
C VAL A 57 -14.88 19.29 4.35
N VAL A 58 -14.79 18.04 4.79
CA VAL A 58 -14.15 16.95 4.03
C VAL A 58 -14.85 15.61 4.32
N ASP A 59 -15.09 14.84 3.27
CA ASP A 59 -15.65 13.49 3.37
C ASP A 59 -14.60 12.49 3.88
N ASP A 60 -15.05 11.40 4.49
CA ASP A 60 -14.17 10.32 4.97
C ASP A 60 -13.96 9.28 3.87
N CYS A 61 -13.34 9.68 2.78
CA CYS A 61 -13.02 8.79 1.67
C CYS A 61 -11.59 9.04 1.19
N GLU A 62 -11.00 8.04 0.55
CA GLU A 62 -9.59 8.03 0.18
C GLU A 62 -9.21 9.15 -0.83
N TYR A 63 -10.17 9.59 -1.63
CA TYR A 63 -9.99 10.60 -2.69
C TYR A 63 -10.29 12.04 -2.23
N ALA A 64 -10.73 12.24 -0.98
CA ALA A 64 -10.96 13.58 -0.47
C ALA A 64 -9.63 14.33 -0.23
N ASP A 65 -9.51 15.55 -0.73
CA ASP A 65 -8.30 16.38 -0.60
C ASP A 65 -8.24 17.06 0.78
N LEU A 66 -7.76 16.33 1.79
CA LEU A 66 -7.50 16.86 3.13
C LEU A 66 -6.13 17.56 3.18
N LEU A 67 -5.17 17.16 2.34
CA LEU A 67 -3.79 17.63 2.28
C LEU A 67 -3.71 19.15 2.19
N ILE A 68 -4.48 19.78 1.30
CA ILE A 68 -4.47 21.23 1.11
C ILE A 68 -4.94 22.00 2.37
N HIS A 69 -5.70 21.36 3.25
CA HIS A 69 -6.23 21.96 4.47
C HIS A 69 -5.31 21.81 5.68
N LEU A 70 -4.37 20.86 5.64
CA LEU A 70 -3.49 20.53 6.79
C LEU A 70 -2.71 21.75 7.33
N PRO A 71 -2.10 22.64 6.52
CA PRO A 71 -1.38 23.79 7.07
C PRO A 71 -2.25 24.70 7.94
N LYS A 72 -3.48 24.98 7.48
CA LYS A 72 -4.43 25.82 8.20
C LYS A 72 -4.91 25.13 9.48
N ALA A 73 -5.11 23.81 9.42
CA ALA A 73 -5.48 23.00 10.58
C ALA A 73 -4.39 23.04 11.66
N CYS A 74 -3.12 22.80 11.27
CA CYS A 74 -1.97 22.86 12.16
C CYS A 74 -1.81 24.25 12.78
N GLN A 75 -1.97 25.32 11.99
CA GLN A 75 -1.92 26.69 12.48
C GLN A 75 -2.98 26.95 13.56
N PHE A 76 -4.20 26.48 13.35
CA PHE A 76 -5.29 26.65 14.33
C PHE A 76 -5.03 25.86 15.62
N ILE A 77 -4.47 24.65 15.52
CA ILE A 77 -4.04 23.86 16.69
C ILE A 77 -2.94 24.60 17.45
N GLN A 78 -1.92 25.12 16.75
CA GLN A 78 -0.83 25.87 17.37
C GLN A 78 -1.34 27.14 18.07
N GLN A 79 -2.24 27.89 17.42
CA GLN A 79 -2.85 29.07 18.02
C GLN A 79 -3.57 28.74 19.33
N ALA A 80 -4.34 27.65 19.37
CA ALA A 80 -5.03 27.24 20.58
C ALA A 80 -4.06 26.93 21.74
N ILE A 81 -2.89 26.35 21.44
CA ILE A 81 -1.84 26.06 22.42
C ILE A 81 -1.18 27.35 22.90
N ASP A 82 -0.83 28.26 21.97
CA ASP A 82 -0.16 29.53 22.27
C ASP A 82 -1.02 30.47 23.13
N GLU A 83 -2.34 30.39 22.97
CA GLU A 83 -3.31 31.11 23.79
C GLU A 83 -3.59 30.44 25.16
N GLU A 84 -2.82 29.41 25.52
CA GLU A 84 -3.02 28.57 26.70
C GLU A 84 -4.43 27.93 26.76
N GLY A 85 -5.07 27.79 25.60
CA GLY A 85 -6.39 27.20 25.43
C GLY A 85 -6.38 25.67 25.53
N ARG A 86 -7.55 25.08 25.32
CA ARG A 86 -7.76 23.63 25.21
C ARG A 86 -8.55 23.34 23.95
N ILE A 87 -8.00 22.53 23.06
CA ILE A 87 -8.57 22.27 21.74
C ILE A 87 -9.17 20.87 21.65
N LEU A 88 -10.40 20.80 21.15
CA LEU A 88 -11.04 19.56 20.72
C LEU A 88 -10.98 19.44 19.21
N ILE A 89 -10.26 18.44 18.71
CA ILE A 89 -10.22 18.06 17.30
C ILE A 89 -11.18 16.89 17.12
N HIS A 90 -12.13 16.98 16.19
CA HIS A 90 -13.11 15.92 15.99
C HIS A 90 -13.51 15.73 14.52
N CYS A 91 -14.02 14.55 14.23
CA CYS A 91 -14.80 14.24 13.04
C CYS A 91 -16.02 13.42 13.48
N VAL A 92 -16.76 12.78 12.57
CA VAL A 92 -17.95 11.99 12.91
C VAL A 92 -17.64 10.93 13.97
N MET A 93 -16.64 10.08 13.71
CA MET A 93 -16.28 8.95 14.58
C MET A 93 -15.08 9.24 15.49
N GLY A 94 -14.29 10.28 15.20
CA GLY A 94 -13.03 10.52 15.89
C GLY A 94 -11.96 9.46 15.62
N VAL A 95 -11.96 8.90 14.40
CA VAL A 95 -11.14 7.74 14.01
C VAL A 95 -10.18 8.05 12.85
N SER A 96 -10.66 8.68 11.78
CA SER A 96 -9.92 8.84 10.51
C SER A 96 -9.50 10.29 10.25
N ARG A 97 -10.42 11.14 9.77
CA ARG A 97 -10.15 12.57 9.41
C ARG A 97 -9.47 13.37 10.51
N SER A 98 -10.05 13.38 11.72
CA SER A 98 -9.51 14.15 12.85
C SER A 98 -8.17 13.60 13.36
N ALA A 99 -7.98 12.27 13.30
CA ALA A 99 -6.71 11.65 13.65
C ALA A 99 -5.62 12.00 12.64
N THR A 100 -5.96 12.08 11.35
CA THR A 100 -5.06 12.51 10.27
C THR A 100 -4.58 13.94 10.50
N VAL A 101 -5.51 14.86 10.81
CA VAL A 101 -5.17 16.25 11.10
C VAL A 101 -4.23 16.36 12.32
N LEU A 102 -4.51 15.63 13.39
CA LEU A 102 -3.64 15.61 14.57
C LEU A 102 -2.27 14.98 14.26
N ALA A 103 -2.21 13.95 13.42
CA ALA A 103 -0.97 13.34 12.98
C ALA A 103 -0.11 14.34 12.20
N ALA A 104 -0.72 15.07 11.25
CA ALA A 104 -0.05 16.13 10.49
C ALA A 104 0.55 17.21 11.41
N PHE A 105 -0.19 17.61 12.45
CA PHE A 105 0.30 18.56 13.44
C PHE A 105 1.52 18.02 14.20
N PHE A 106 1.51 16.76 14.64
CA PHE A 106 2.67 16.15 15.31
C PHE A 106 3.87 15.97 14.37
N MET A 107 3.65 15.60 13.11
CA MET A 107 4.72 15.55 12.11
C MET A 107 5.40 16.92 11.97
N GLN A 108 4.62 17.98 11.80
CA GLN A 108 5.15 19.34 11.63
C GLN A 108 5.84 19.88 12.89
N SER A 109 5.25 19.67 14.07
CA SER A 109 5.75 20.24 15.34
C SER A 109 6.89 19.44 15.96
N LYS A 110 6.93 18.12 15.76
CA LYS A 110 7.92 17.22 16.37
C LYS A 110 8.94 16.68 15.37
N ASN A 111 8.77 16.97 14.07
CA ASN A 111 9.59 16.48 12.97
C ASN A 111 9.75 14.95 12.97
N ILE A 112 8.60 14.27 13.04
CA ILE A 112 8.51 12.80 13.07
C ILE A 112 7.77 12.28 11.81
N SER A 113 7.97 11.01 11.49
CA SER A 113 7.31 10.36 10.37
C SER A 113 5.79 10.19 10.59
N PRO A 114 5.00 9.97 9.51
CA PRO A 114 3.57 9.69 9.63
C PRO A 114 3.26 8.50 10.55
N SER A 115 4.03 7.42 10.44
CA SER A 115 3.82 6.22 11.26
C SER A 115 4.09 6.48 12.74
N GLU A 116 5.14 7.24 13.06
CA GLU A 116 5.41 7.69 14.44
C GLU A 116 4.30 8.59 14.98
N ALA A 117 3.83 9.56 14.19
CA ALA A 117 2.76 10.47 14.60
C ALA A 117 1.44 9.73 14.87
N ILE A 118 1.04 8.82 13.98
CA ILE A 118 -0.12 7.94 14.16
C ILE A 118 0.10 7.05 15.40
N GLY A 119 1.28 6.45 15.54
CA GLY A 119 1.64 5.63 16.69
C GLY A 119 1.46 6.37 18.02
N LEU A 120 1.94 7.62 18.11
CA LEU A 120 1.78 8.47 19.30
C LEU A 120 0.30 8.68 19.65
N ILE A 121 -0.54 9.01 18.67
CA ILE A 121 -1.98 9.20 18.89
C ILE A 121 -2.61 7.89 19.36
N ARG A 122 -2.24 6.77 18.75
CA ARG A 122 -2.77 5.43 19.06
C ARG A 122 -2.46 5.00 20.49
N THR A 123 -1.36 5.46 21.10
CA THR A 123 -1.06 5.19 22.52
C THR A 123 -2.07 5.79 23.48
N ARG A 124 -2.78 6.85 23.07
CA ARG A 124 -3.80 7.53 23.88
C ARG A 124 -5.23 7.23 23.42
N ARG A 125 -5.43 6.97 22.13
CA ARG A 125 -6.71 6.60 21.53
C ARG A 125 -6.51 5.45 20.56
N SER A 126 -6.67 4.22 21.05
CA SER A 126 -6.33 3.00 20.29
C SER A 126 -7.18 2.78 19.04
N CYS A 127 -8.40 3.33 18.99
CA CYS A 127 -9.33 3.15 17.88
C CYS A 127 -9.01 3.99 16.64
N ILE A 128 -7.95 4.79 16.64
CA ILE A 128 -7.62 5.63 15.47
C ILE A 128 -7.12 4.80 14.29
N GLN A 129 -7.72 5.08 13.13
CA GLN A 129 -7.51 4.38 11.87
C GLN A 129 -7.76 5.37 10.72
N PRO A 130 -6.79 6.26 10.40
CA PRO A 130 -6.85 7.02 9.16
C PRO A 130 -7.09 6.10 7.95
N ASN A 131 -7.98 6.49 7.05
CA ASN A 131 -8.14 5.77 5.78
C ASN A 131 -6.84 5.81 4.96
N TYR A 132 -6.74 4.95 3.96
CA TYR A 132 -5.51 4.80 3.19
C TYR A 132 -5.11 6.08 2.45
N GLY A 133 -6.05 6.73 1.77
CA GLY A 133 -5.79 7.99 1.06
C GLY A 133 -5.25 9.09 1.97
N PHE A 134 -5.74 9.17 3.20
CA PHE A 134 -5.23 10.11 4.20
C PHE A 134 -3.84 9.76 4.72
N LYS A 135 -3.49 8.48 4.85
CA LYS A 135 -2.10 8.07 5.17
C LYS A 135 -1.15 8.52 4.07
N LEU A 136 -1.50 8.31 2.79
CA LEU A 136 -0.70 8.79 1.65
C LEU A 136 -0.58 10.32 1.63
N GLN A 137 -1.63 11.03 2.04
CA GLN A 137 -1.60 12.48 2.16
C GLN A 137 -0.63 12.95 3.25
N LEU A 138 -0.42 12.20 4.34
CA LEU A 138 0.61 12.54 5.33
C LEU A 138 2.02 12.42 4.74
N ASP A 139 2.30 11.38 3.96
CA ASP A 139 3.59 11.27 3.24
C ASP A 139 3.78 12.45 2.27
N ALA A 140 2.75 12.77 1.49
CA ALA A 140 2.76 13.93 0.60
C ALA A 140 2.92 15.26 1.35
N PHE A 141 2.37 15.38 2.56
CA PHE A 141 2.51 16.55 3.42
C PHE A 141 3.97 16.79 3.83
N ALA A 142 4.68 15.72 4.22
CA ALA A 142 6.12 15.79 4.49
C ALA A 142 6.92 16.16 3.22
N GLN A 143 6.59 15.57 2.06
CA GLN A 143 7.23 15.90 0.78
C GLN A 143 6.99 17.34 0.34
N CYS A 144 5.85 17.92 0.71
CA CYS A 144 5.54 19.34 0.49
C CYS A 144 6.29 20.27 1.46
N ASN A 145 7.19 19.75 2.30
CA ASN A 145 7.79 20.46 3.43
C ASN A 145 6.72 21.15 4.30
N TYR A 146 5.57 20.50 4.49
CA TYR A 146 4.41 21.01 5.23
C TYR A 146 3.71 22.24 4.63
N HIS A 147 4.00 22.58 3.38
CA HIS A 147 3.39 23.70 2.65
C HIS A 147 2.80 23.25 1.29
N PRO A 148 1.79 22.36 1.28
CA PRO A 148 1.06 22.03 0.07
C PRO A 148 0.34 23.26 -0.48
N SER A 149 0.46 23.46 -1.79
CA SER A 149 -0.15 24.57 -2.51
C SER A 149 -0.26 24.21 -4.00
N ALA A 150 -1.07 24.97 -4.75
CA ALA A 150 -1.29 24.71 -6.17
C ALA A 150 -0.01 24.81 -7.03
N ASP A 151 1.03 25.46 -6.52
CA ASP A 151 2.35 25.62 -7.13
C ASP A 151 3.41 24.66 -6.56
N ASN A 152 3.11 23.91 -5.50
CA ASN A 152 4.04 22.95 -4.92
C ASN A 152 4.16 21.68 -5.80
N PRO A 153 5.35 21.32 -6.30
CA PRO A 153 5.52 20.17 -7.21
C PRO A 153 5.08 18.83 -6.61
N ALA A 154 5.28 18.62 -5.30
CA ALA A 154 4.87 17.40 -4.62
C ALA A 154 3.35 17.30 -4.50
N TYR A 155 2.69 18.41 -4.14
CA TYR A 155 1.22 18.49 -4.12
C TYR A 155 0.62 18.26 -5.50
N ILE A 156 1.14 18.92 -6.54
CA ILE A 156 0.69 18.73 -7.93
C ILE A 156 0.85 17.26 -8.36
N SER A 157 1.99 16.64 -8.03
CA SER A 157 2.26 15.25 -8.38
C SER A 157 1.32 14.29 -7.66
N TRP A 158 1.06 14.51 -6.37
CA TRP A 158 0.08 13.74 -5.61
C TRP A 158 -1.33 13.90 -6.17
N LYS A 159 -1.77 15.14 -6.44
CA LYS A 159 -3.10 15.44 -6.95
C LYS A 159 -3.35 14.83 -8.34
N ARG A 160 -2.36 14.89 -9.23
CA ARG A 160 -2.42 14.24 -10.54
C ARG A 160 -2.56 12.72 -10.43
N ARG A 161 -1.82 12.08 -9.52
CA ARG A 161 -1.95 10.63 -9.28
C ARG A 161 -3.35 10.29 -8.78
N GLN A 162 -3.83 11.00 -7.76
CA GLN A 162 -5.19 10.82 -7.23
C GLN A 162 -6.27 11.02 -8.32
N GLU A 163 -6.18 12.06 -9.14
CA GLU A 163 -7.12 12.30 -10.23
C GLU A 163 -7.07 11.21 -11.31
N GLN A 164 -5.88 10.69 -11.64
CA GLN A 164 -5.73 9.55 -12.55
C GLN A 164 -6.35 8.28 -11.98
N ASP A 165 -6.16 8.03 -10.69
CA ASP A 165 -6.66 6.84 -9.99
C ASP A 165 -8.19 6.89 -9.86
N VAL A 166 -8.76 8.05 -9.54
CA VAL A 166 -10.21 8.27 -9.48
C VAL A 166 -10.85 8.23 -10.87
N THR A 167 -10.23 8.83 -11.88
CA THR A 167 -10.74 8.80 -13.27
C THR A 167 -10.72 7.38 -13.83
N PHE A 168 -9.68 6.60 -13.51
CA PHE A 168 -9.62 5.18 -13.83
C PHE A 168 -10.70 4.38 -13.09
N PHE A 169 -10.94 4.68 -11.81
CA PHE A 169 -11.98 4.04 -10.98
C PHE A 169 -13.41 4.31 -11.49
N LEU A 170 -13.74 5.57 -11.81
CA LEU A 170 -15.07 5.96 -12.28
C LEU A 170 -15.38 5.46 -13.70
N ASN A 171 -14.37 5.38 -14.58
CA ASN A 171 -14.54 4.83 -15.94
C ASN A 171 -14.75 3.30 -15.97
N GLN A 172 -14.51 2.60 -14.87
CA GLN A 172 -14.73 1.15 -14.74
C GLN A 172 -16.05 0.77 -14.05
N MET A 173 -16.87 1.73 -13.63
CA MET A 173 -18.16 1.46 -12.97
C MET A 173 -19.34 1.19 -13.93
N ILE A 174 -19.09 0.80 -15.18
CA ILE A 174 -20.12 0.26 -16.08
C ILE A 174 -19.60 -1.07 -16.65
N ASP A 175 -20.20 -2.16 -16.17
CA ASP A 175 -20.08 -3.55 -16.65
C ASP A 175 -18.67 -4.03 -17.02
N THR A 176 -17.98 -4.67 -16.07
CA THR A 176 -17.22 -5.94 -16.19
C THR A 176 -16.25 -6.06 -15.02
N THR A 177 -15.96 -7.31 -14.62
CA THR A 177 -15.01 -7.72 -13.57
C THR A 177 -13.82 -6.76 -13.42
N SER A 178 -13.67 -6.08 -12.29
CA SER A 178 -12.60 -5.11 -12.07
C SER A 178 -11.27 -5.82 -11.75
N VAL A 179 -10.25 -5.64 -12.59
CA VAL A 179 -8.86 -6.00 -12.25
C VAL A 179 -8.27 -4.83 -11.46
N ILE A 180 -8.11 -5.00 -10.15
CA ILE A 180 -7.48 -3.98 -9.29
C ILE A 180 -5.99 -3.91 -9.63
N ARG A 181 -5.55 -2.71 -10.05
CA ARG A 181 -4.16 -2.40 -10.38
C ARG A 181 -3.28 -2.37 -9.13
N ASN A 182 -2.00 -2.66 -9.31
CA ASN A 182 -0.87 -2.57 -8.37
C ASN A 182 -0.62 -1.12 -7.85
N GLN A 183 -1.63 -0.46 -7.30
CA GLN A 183 -1.55 0.86 -6.65
C GLN A 183 -1.56 0.78 -5.12
N PHE A 184 -1.89 -0.40 -4.59
CA PHE A 184 -1.77 -0.73 -3.18
C PHE A 184 -0.64 -1.75 -3.08
N ASP A 185 0.46 -1.40 -2.40
CA ASP A 185 1.22 -2.44 -1.72
C ASP A 185 0.20 -3.09 -0.76
N PHE A 186 -0.31 -4.26 -1.12
CA PHE A 186 -1.26 -4.97 -0.28
C PHE A 186 -0.61 -5.12 1.09
N PRO A 187 -1.24 -4.66 2.18
CA PRO A 187 -0.53 -4.48 3.44
C PRO A 187 0.09 -5.80 3.89
N ASN A 188 1.39 -5.77 4.22
CA ASN A 188 2.06 -6.93 4.84
C ASN A 188 1.50 -7.23 6.24
N GLU A 189 0.89 -6.21 6.87
CA GLU A 189 0.19 -6.33 8.16
C GLU A 189 -1.22 -6.86 7.96
N ILE A 190 -1.55 -7.97 8.64
CA ILE A 190 -2.83 -8.66 8.53
C ILE A 190 -4.01 -7.72 8.79
N GLU A 191 -4.01 -6.96 9.89
CA GLU A 191 -5.12 -6.06 10.24
C GLU A 191 -5.38 -4.97 9.18
N SER A 192 -4.30 -4.43 8.59
CA SER A 192 -4.39 -3.43 7.52
C SER A 192 -4.96 -4.04 6.24
N ALA A 193 -4.57 -5.27 5.92
CA ALA A 193 -5.09 -6.02 4.78
C ALA A 193 -6.56 -6.42 4.96
N GLU A 194 -6.96 -6.84 6.17
CA GLU A 194 -8.36 -7.12 6.51
C GLU A 194 -9.24 -5.88 6.36
N SER A 195 -8.76 -4.73 6.85
CA SER A 195 -9.46 -3.45 6.70
C SER A 195 -9.66 -3.08 5.22
N LEU A 196 -8.64 -3.26 4.39
CA LEU A 196 -8.70 -2.95 2.97
C LEU A 196 -9.67 -3.89 2.22
N ILE A 197 -9.68 -5.18 2.55
CA ILE A 197 -10.61 -6.16 1.97
C ILE A 197 -12.07 -5.75 2.26
N VAL A 198 -12.37 -5.36 3.51
CA VAL A 198 -13.72 -4.91 3.90
C VAL A 198 -14.10 -3.60 3.21
N GLU A 199 -13.19 -2.64 3.16
CA GLU A 199 -13.41 -1.32 2.55
C GLU A 199 -13.68 -1.42 1.04
N LEU A 200 -12.93 -2.28 0.35
CA LEU A 200 -13.11 -2.54 -1.08
C LEU A 200 -14.33 -3.43 -1.39
N GLY A 201 -15.06 -3.89 -0.37
CA GLY A 201 -16.22 -4.77 -0.54
C GLY A 201 -15.87 -6.11 -1.17
N ILE A 202 -14.64 -6.59 -0.98
CA ILE A 202 -14.20 -7.90 -1.47
C ILE A 202 -15.01 -8.98 -0.77
N THR A 203 -15.60 -9.88 -1.55
CA THR A 203 -16.37 -11.01 -1.01
C THR A 203 -15.68 -12.35 -1.23
N HIS A 204 -14.73 -12.40 -2.18
CA HIS A 204 -13.98 -13.59 -2.55
C HIS A 204 -12.49 -13.27 -2.68
N LEU A 205 -11.65 -14.07 -2.05
CA LEU A 205 -10.20 -13.96 -2.09
C LEU A 205 -9.62 -15.19 -2.77
N LEU A 206 -8.94 -15.00 -3.90
CA LEU A 206 -8.17 -16.03 -4.58
C LEU A 206 -6.69 -15.79 -4.34
N SER A 207 -6.04 -16.64 -3.55
CA SER A 207 -4.61 -16.52 -3.24
C SER A 207 -3.78 -17.56 -3.99
N ILE A 208 -2.60 -17.17 -4.47
CA ILE A 208 -1.72 -18.02 -5.28
C ILE A 208 -0.33 -18.07 -4.65
N ALA A 209 0.21 -19.27 -4.42
CA ALA A 209 1.52 -19.47 -3.84
C ALA A 209 2.67 -18.80 -4.64
N PRO A 210 3.75 -18.34 -3.99
CA PRO A 210 4.01 -18.39 -2.54
C PRO A 210 3.38 -17.18 -1.83
N SER A 211 2.27 -17.37 -1.14
CA SER A 211 1.61 -16.33 -0.35
C SER A 211 1.84 -16.64 1.13
N THR A 212 2.53 -15.75 1.86
CA THR A 212 3.02 -16.03 3.22
C THR A 212 2.09 -15.52 4.33
N ALA A 213 1.20 -14.58 4.02
CA ALA A 213 0.19 -14.07 4.95
C ALA A 213 -1.11 -13.83 4.18
N ILE A 214 -2.14 -14.62 4.48
CA ILE A 214 -3.46 -14.47 3.90
C ILE A 214 -4.39 -13.96 5.01
N PRO A 215 -4.99 -12.78 4.88
CA PRO A 215 -5.89 -12.23 5.88
C PRO A 215 -7.13 -13.12 6.02
N ASN A 216 -7.56 -13.40 7.25
CA ASN A 216 -8.74 -14.22 7.51
C ASN A 216 -9.93 -13.31 7.84
N VAL A 217 -10.53 -12.73 6.81
CA VAL A 217 -11.65 -11.80 6.97
C VAL A 217 -12.96 -12.56 7.14
N PRO A 218 -13.70 -12.34 8.25
CA PRO A 218 -15.04 -12.90 8.41
C PRO A 218 -15.94 -12.52 7.23
N HIS A 219 -16.69 -13.49 6.70
CA HIS A 219 -17.61 -13.33 5.55
C HIS A 219 -16.97 -13.23 4.17
N VAL A 220 -15.65 -13.29 4.06
CA VAL A 220 -14.95 -13.38 2.77
C VAL A 220 -14.66 -14.84 2.48
N GLN A 221 -15.14 -15.34 1.33
CA GLN A 221 -14.79 -16.68 0.88
C GLN A 221 -13.34 -16.67 0.42
N HIS A 222 -12.56 -17.67 0.82
CA HIS A 222 -11.14 -17.72 0.48
C HIS A 222 -10.81 -19.05 -0.21
N HIS A 223 -10.11 -18.95 -1.34
CA HIS A 223 -9.57 -20.10 -2.07
C HIS A 223 -8.06 -19.94 -2.26
N HIS A 224 -7.31 -21.01 -1.98
CA HIS A 224 -5.85 -21.00 -2.07
C HIS A 224 -5.34 -22.01 -3.08
N ILE A 225 -4.63 -21.51 -4.10
CA ILE A 225 -3.92 -22.33 -5.08
C ILE A 225 -2.51 -22.58 -4.58
N SER A 226 -2.26 -23.83 -4.18
CA SER A 226 -0.95 -24.31 -3.74
C SER A 226 -0.08 -24.65 -4.96
N ASP A 227 1.13 -24.09 -5.03
CA ASP A 227 2.14 -24.47 -6.06
C ASP A 227 2.57 -25.95 -5.91
N ALA A 228 2.31 -26.56 -4.75
CA ALA A 228 2.92 -27.81 -4.30
C ALA A 228 2.39 -29.08 -4.99
N GLN A 229 1.33 -29.02 -5.82
CA GLN A 229 0.86 -30.19 -6.57
C GLN A 229 1.36 -30.24 -8.02
N GLN A 230 2.18 -29.29 -8.45
CA GLN A 230 2.74 -29.26 -9.80
C GLN A 230 4.20 -28.81 -9.76
N ASP A 231 5.11 -29.77 -9.88
CA ASP A 231 6.57 -29.70 -9.70
C ASP A 231 7.33 -28.55 -10.42
N HIS A 232 6.66 -27.68 -11.18
CA HIS A 232 7.29 -26.70 -12.08
C HIS A 232 6.90 -25.24 -11.85
N GLY A 233 6.14 -24.90 -10.79
CA GLY A 233 5.77 -23.50 -10.49
C GLY A 233 4.87 -22.85 -11.55
N VAL A 234 4.07 -23.69 -12.21
CA VAL A 234 3.25 -23.35 -13.37
C VAL A 234 1.82 -23.08 -12.92
N LEU A 235 1.38 -21.82 -12.99
CA LEU A 235 -0.03 -21.49 -12.76
C LEU A 235 -0.94 -21.98 -13.90
N LEU A 236 -0.40 -22.16 -15.12
CA LEU A 236 -1.16 -22.52 -16.32
C LEU A 236 -2.17 -23.65 -16.11
N LEU A 237 -1.77 -24.77 -15.50
CA LEU A 237 -2.65 -25.93 -15.32
C LEU A 237 -3.68 -25.74 -14.19
N ALA A 238 -3.47 -24.76 -13.30
CA ALA A 238 -4.43 -24.37 -12.28
C ALA A 238 -5.44 -23.32 -12.80
N ILE A 239 -5.27 -22.80 -14.03
CA ILE A 239 -6.18 -21.81 -14.62
C ILE A 239 -7.64 -22.28 -14.68
N PRO A 240 -7.97 -23.55 -15.00
CA PRO A 240 -9.35 -24.01 -14.94
C PRO A 240 -9.97 -23.88 -13.54
N GLU A 241 -9.19 -24.16 -12.49
CA GLU A 241 -9.61 -24.04 -11.10
C GLU A 241 -9.81 -22.56 -10.71
N THR A 242 -8.83 -21.69 -11.01
CA THR A 242 -8.95 -20.25 -10.76
C THR A 242 -10.15 -19.65 -11.48
N ASN A 243 -10.37 -20.05 -12.73
CA ASN A 243 -11.48 -19.57 -13.55
C ASN A 243 -12.83 -20.02 -13.01
N ASN A 244 -12.93 -21.26 -12.51
CA ASN A 244 -14.17 -21.73 -11.91
C ASN A 244 -14.50 -20.95 -10.63
N TYR A 245 -13.51 -20.71 -9.78
CA TYR A 245 -13.69 -19.91 -8.57
C TYR A 245 -14.12 -18.47 -8.89
N ILE A 246 -13.45 -17.79 -9.83
CA ILE A 246 -13.82 -16.44 -10.26
C ILE A 246 -15.25 -16.43 -10.84
N LYS A 247 -15.60 -17.45 -11.65
CA LYS A 247 -16.93 -17.58 -12.22
C LYS A 247 -18.03 -17.74 -11.17
N GLU A 248 -17.82 -18.60 -10.17
CA GLU A 248 -18.78 -18.82 -9.08
C GLU A 248 -18.96 -17.56 -8.23
N ALA A 249 -17.87 -16.88 -7.92
CA ALA A 249 -17.91 -15.62 -7.20
C ALA A 249 -18.73 -14.55 -7.95
N LEU A 250 -18.45 -14.36 -9.24
CA LEU A 250 -19.18 -13.40 -10.08
C LEU A 250 -20.66 -13.78 -10.26
N ALA A 251 -21.00 -15.07 -10.28
CA ALA A 251 -22.40 -15.52 -10.35
C ALA A 251 -23.21 -15.12 -9.10
N THR A 252 -22.54 -14.87 -7.98
CA THR A 252 -23.16 -14.35 -6.74
C THR A 252 -23.06 -12.83 -6.60
N ASN A 253 -22.70 -12.13 -7.69
CA ASN A 253 -22.40 -10.69 -7.69
C ASN A 253 -21.28 -10.32 -6.71
N GLY A 254 -20.34 -11.24 -6.51
CA GLY A 254 -19.20 -11.06 -5.64
C GLY A 254 -18.06 -10.27 -6.29
N VAL A 255 -17.22 -9.67 -5.44
CA VAL A 255 -15.99 -8.99 -5.85
C VAL A 255 -14.82 -9.89 -5.51
N VAL A 256 -14.00 -10.21 -6.51
CA VAL A 256 -12.88 -11.14 -6.39
C VAL A 256 -11.56 -10.38 -6.31
N LEU A 257 -10.82 -10.59 -5.23
CA LEU A 257 -9.42 -10.17 -5.12
C LEU A 257 -8.52 -11.34 -5.48
N VAL A 258 -7.68 -11.17 -6.52
CA VAL A 258 -6.63 -12.14 -6.87
C VAL A 258 -5.31 -11.68 -6.25
N PHE A 259 -4.77 -12.47 -5.34
CA PHE A 259 -3.59 -12.15 -4.55
C PHE A 259 -2.44 -13.13 -4.81
N SER A 260 -1.25 -12.59 -5.13
CA SER A 260 -0.02 -13.37 -5.24
C SER A 260 1.19 -12.48 -4.95
N SER A 261 2.26 -13.06 -4.37
CA SER A 261 3.55 -12.39 -4.24
C SER A 261 4.26 -12.15 -5.58
N LEU A 262 3.82 -12.83 -6.64
CA LEU A 262 4.29 -12.64 -8.00
C LEU A 262 3.19 -11.99 -8.84
N GLU A 263 3.40 -10.73 -9.22
CA GLU A 263 2.45 -9.95 -10.05
C GLU A 263 2.05 -10.70 -11.32
N SER A 264 3.01 -11.39 -11.97
CA SER A 264 2.76 -12.20 -13.16
C SER A 264 1.79 -13.37 -12.95
N LYS A 265 1.74 -13.96 -11.75
CA LYS A 265 0.79 -15.04 -11.41
C LYS A 265 -0.62 -14.46 -11.19
N ALA A 266 -0.73 -13.36 -10.46
CA ALA A 266 -2.02 -12.70 -10.24
C ALA A 266 -2.64 -12.22 -11.57
N VAL A 267 -1.83 -11.60 -12.42
CA VAL A 267 -2.23 -11.16 -13.76
C VAL A 267 -2.66 -12.35 -14.62
N LEU A 268 -1.91 -13.45 -14.61
CA LEU A 268 -2.23 -14.63 -15.40
C LEU A 268 -3.55 -15.30 -14.96
N ALA A 269 -3.83 -15.38 -13.66
CA ALA A 269 -5.12 -15.88 -13.16
C ALA A 269 -6.29 -14.96 -13.56
N ALA A 270 -6.15 -13.65 -13.38
CA ALA A 270 -7.20 -12.69 -13.71
C ALA A 270 -7.49 -12.68 -15.23
N TYR A 271 -6.46 -12.49 -16.05
CA TYR A 271 -6.62 -12.46 -17.51
C TYR A 271 -6.88 -13.82 -18.13
N GLY A 272 -6.49 -14.92 -17.46
CA GLY A 272 -6.90 -16.26 -17.85
C GLY A 272 -8.42 -16.43 -17.81
N TYR A 273 -9.09 -15.84 -16.81
CA TYR A 273 -10.55 -15.81 -16.77
C TYR A 273 -11.13 -14.96 -17.90
N PHE A 274 -10.57 -13.77 -18.18
CA PHE A 274 -11.03 -12.92 -19.29
C PHE A 274 -10.91 -13.61 -20.65
N MET A 275 -9.79 -14.27 -20.93
CA MET A 275 -9.59 -15.01 -22.16
C MET A 275 -10.63 -16.12 -22.33
N CYS A 276 -10.89 -16.88 -21.27
CA CYS A 276 -11.84 -17.99 -21.33
C CYS A 276 -13.31 -17.53 -21.38
N SER A 277 -13.66 -16.44 -20.68
CA SER A 277 -15.04 -15.94 -20.59
C SER A 277 -15.43 -15.05 -21.77
N GLN A 278 -14.53 -14.16 -22.22
CA GLN A 278 -14.79 -13.18 -23.27
C GLN A 278 -14.21 -13.58 -24.63
N LYS A 279 -13.54 -14.73 -24.72
CA LYS A 279 -12.84 -15.21 -25.94
C LYS A 279 -11.80 -14.19 -26.45
N SER A 280 -11.15 -13.50 -25.53
CA SER A 280 -10.10 -12.54 -25.84
C SER A 280 -8.82 -13.25 -26.23
N SER A 281 -8.20 -12.80 -27.32
CA SER A 281 -6.88 -13.28 -27.76
C SER A 281 -5.76 -12.72 -26.86
N PRO A 282 -4.58 -13.36 -26.79
CA PRO A 282 -3.42 -12.82 -26.08
C PRO A 282 -3.07 -11.39 -26.48
N LYS A 283 -3.22 -11.04 -27.77
CA LYS A 283 -2.98 -9.70 -28.28
C LYS A 283 -3.89 -8.64 -27.64
N GLN A 284 -5.18 -8.96 -27.48
CA GLN A 284 -6.15 -8.06 -26.83
C GLN A 284 -5.83 -7.92 -25.34
N VAL A 285 -5.44 -9.02 -24.70
CA VAL A 285 -4.96 -9.02 -23.31
C VAL A 285 -3.76 -8.08 -23.14
N TYR A 286 -2.76 -8.10 -24.04
CA TYR A 286 -1.61 -7.19 -23.95
C TYR A 286 -1.98 -5.72 -24.12
N GLN A 287 -2.93 -5.41 -25.01
CA GLN A 287 -3.41 -4.04 -25.20
C GLN A 287 -4.08 -3.54 -23.91
N GLN A 288 -4.99 -4.34 -23.35
CA GLN A 288 -5.65 -4.02 -22.08
C GLN A 288 -4.66 -3.94 -20.93
N LEU A 289 -3.68 -4.85 -20.85
CA LEU A 289 -2.64 -4.83 -19.83
C LEU A 289 -1.78 -3.57 -19.90
N THR A 290 -1.46 -3.08 -21.09
CA THR A 290 -0.68 -1.83 -21.22
C THR A 290 -1.47 -0.63 -20.71
N GLU A 291 -2.79 -0.64 -20.92
CA GLU A 291 -3.71 0.41 -20.44
C GLU A 291 -3.98 0.29 -18.94
N VAL A 292 -4.10 -0.93 -18.43
CA VAL A 292 -4.49 -1.29 -17.05
C VAL A 292 -3.31 -1.51 -16.13
N LEU A 293 -2.07 -1.71 -16.62
CA LEU A 293 -0.81 -1.89 -15.87
C LEU A 293 0.43 -1.48 -16.73
N PRO A 294 0.73 -0.18 -16.96
CA PRO A 294 1.78 0.27 -17.89
C PRO A 294 3.19 -0.05 -17.39
N LEU A 295 3.34 -0.36 -16.11
CA LEU A 295 4.61 -0.76 -15.50
C LEU A 295 4.78 -2.29 -15.44
N PHE A 296 3.76 -3.07 -15.82
CA PHE A 296 3.86 -4.53 -15.83
C PHE A 296 4.74 -4.99 -16.98
N HIS A 297 5.91 -5.53 -16.65
CA HIS A 297 6.81 -6.14 -17.61
C HIS A 297 6.55 -7.65 -17.69
N HIS A 298 5.86 -8.07 -18.75
CA HIS A 298 5.61 -9.49 -18.99
C HIS A 298 6.90 -10.23 -19.37
N THR A 299 7.09 -11.43 -18.81
CA THR A 299 8.20 -12.30 -19.17
C THR A 299 7.88 -13.15 -20.40
N SER A 300 8.88 -13.76 -21.02
CA SER A 300 8.67 -14.78 -22.06
C SER A 300 7.83 -15.95 -21.55
N ASN A 301 8.04 -16.37 -20.30
CA ASN A 301 7.27 -17.44 -19.67
C ASN A 301 5.78 -17.08 -19.48
N PHE A 302 5.49 -15.81 -19.12
CA PHE A 302 4.11 -15.33 -19.05
C PHE A 302 3.45 -15.32 -20.43
N THR A 303 4.20 -14.87 -21.45
CA THR A 303 3.73 -14.82 -22.83
C THR A 303 3.40 -16.21 -23.37
N GLU A 304 4.33 -17.17 -23.20
CA GLU A 304 4.12 -18.57 -23.60
C GLU A 304 2.90 -19.18 -22.91
N GLN A 305 2.63 -18.85 -21.63
CA GLN A 305 1.46 -19.35 -20.92
C GLN A 305 0.13 -18.81 -21.46
N LEU A 306 0.04 -17.53 -21.83
CA LEU A 306 -1.18 -16.98 -22.45
C LEU A 306 -1.43 -17.59 -23.84
N GLU A 307 -0.36 -17.77 -24.64
CA GLU A 307 -0.47 -18.44 -25.94
C GLU A 307 -0.90 -19.90 -25.82
N LEU A 308 -0.36 -20.63 -24.82
CA LEU A 308 -0.79 -21.99 -24.52
C LEU A 308 -2.24 -22.05 -24.04
N LEU A 309 -2.67 -21.09 -23.23
CA LEU A 309 -4.05 -21.00 -22.77
C LEU A 309 -5.02 -20.81 -23.94
N ASP A 310 -4.70 -19.91 -24.87
CA ASP A 310 -5.47 -19.69 -26.10
C ASP A 310 -5.50 -20.95 -26.97
N ALA A 311 -4.35 -21.58 -27.18
CA ALA A 311 -4.22 -22.80 -27.97
C ALA A 311 -5.00 -24.00 -27.37
N CYS A 312 -5.15 -24.04 -26.05
CA CYS A 312 -5.92 -25.06 -25.34
C CYS A 312 -7.41 -24.70 -25.19
N ALA A 313 -7.90 -23.65 -25.84
CA ALA A 313 -9.26 -23.14 -25.69
C ALA A 313 -9.66 -22.91 -24.23
N GLY A 314 -8.70 -22.46 -23.41
CA GLY A 314 -8.93 -22.16 -22.00
C GLY A 314 -8.86 -23.35 -21.03
N VAL A 315 -8.58 -24.57 -21.52
CA VAL A 315 -8.52 -25.80 -20.71
C VAL A 315 -7.17 -26.50 -20.92
N PRO A 316 -6.07 -25.95 -20.38
CA PRO A 316 -4.76 -26.57 -20.49
C PRO A 316 -4.71 -27.86 -19.67
N THR A 317 -4.28 -28.96 -20.29
CA THR A 317 -4.07 -30.25 -19.63
C THR A 317 -2.64 -30.73 -19.84
N PRO A 318 -2.07 -31.54 -18.91
CA PRO A 318 -0.72 -32.09 -19.08
C PRO A 318 -0.56 -32.95 -20.34
N ASP A 319 -1.64 -33.57 -20.81
CA ASP A 319 -1.67 -34.43 -22.00
C ASP A 319 -1.77 -33.65 -23.32
N HIS A 320 -2.02 -32.34 -23.28
CA HIS A 320 -2.12 -31.55 -24.49
C HIS A 320 -0.73 -31.42 -25.15
N PRO A 321 -0.55 -31.75 -26.44
CA PRO A 321 0.77 -31.87 -27.07
C PRO A 321 1.68 -30.63 -26.92
N LEU A 322 1.10 -29.43 -26.95
CA LEU A 322 1.84 -28.18 -26.76
C LEU A 322 2.23 -27.97 -25.30
N VAL A 323 1.35 -28.34 -24.36
CA VAL A 323 1.57 -28.20 -22.92
C VAL A 323 2.59 -29.23 -22.45
N SER A 324 2.49 -30.50 -22.86
CA SER A 324 3.48 -31.54 -22.53
C SER A 324 4.87 -31.17 -23.03
N LYS A 325 4.96 -30.65 -24.27
CA LYS A 325 6.23 -30.17 -24.83
C LYS A 325 6.81 -29.02 -24.02
N TRP A 326 5.97 -28.06 -23.62
CA TRP A 326 6.39 -26.93 -22.81
C TRP A 326 6.83 -27.34 -21.40
N LEU A 327 6.12 -28.26 -20.74
CA LEU A 327 6.50 -28.84 -19.45
C LEU A 327 7.86 -29.55 -19.54
N SER A 328 8.10 -30.35 -20.60
CA SER A 328 9.38 -31.02 -20.81
C SER A 328 10.55 -30.04 -21.02
N LYS A 329 10.29 -28.87 -21.62
CA LYS A 329 11.29 -27.78 -21.77
C LYS A 329 11.68 -27.22 -20.41
N LEU A 330 10.72 -27.03 -19.50
CA LEU A 330 10.97 -26.57 -18.13
C LEU A 330 11.79 -27.59 -17.33
N GLU A 331 11.48 -28.88 -17.46
CA GLU A 331 12.21 -29.99 -16.82
C GLU A 331 13.67 -30.10 -17.31
N SER A 332 13.88 -29.94 -18.61
CA SER A 332 15.21 -30.03 -19.23
C SER A 332 16.16 -28.87 -18.89
N GLY A 333 15.63 -27.78 -18.32
CA GLY A 333 16.43 -26.64 -17.84
C GLY A 333 17.08 -26.83 -16.47
N GLY A 334 16.80 -27.95 -15.79
CA GLY A 334 17.22 -28.20 -14.40
C GLY A 334 18.48 -29.05 -14.19
N THR A 335 19.04 -29.70 -15.22
CA THR A 335 20.37 -30.34 -15.12
C THR A 335 21.09 -30.34 -16.46
N SER A 336 22.32 -29.84 -16.49
CA SER A 336 23.34 -30.58 -17.22
C SER A 336 24.62 -30.56 -16.39
N GLY A 337 25.22 -31.74 -16.21
CA GLY A 337 26.56 -31.84 -15.69
C GLY A 337 27.46 -30.91 -16.50
N TRP A 338 27.93 -29.85 -15.84
CA TRP A 338 29.00 -29.02 -16.36
C TRP A 338 30.31 -29.80 -16.21
N SER A 339 30.62 -30.67 -17.18
CA SER A 339 31.97 -31.21 -17.35
C SER A 339 32.44 -31.06 -18.81
N SER A 340 33.12 -29.92 -19.01
CA SER A 340 34.31 -29.77 -19.84
C SER A 340 34.28 -30.22 -21.31
N ARG A 341 34.20 -29.24 -22.21
CA ARG A 341 35.32 -28.87 -23.11
C ARG A 341 35.08 -27.50 -23.75
N ARG A 342 35.91 -26.53 -23.33
CA ARG A 342 35.96 -25.13 -23.76
C ARG A 342 36.32 -24.97 -25.24
N GLY A 343 35.80 -23.90 -25.85
CA GLY A 343 36.27 -23.33 -27.13
C GLY A 343 35.58 -22.02 -27.52
N SER A 344 36.09 -20.91 -26.99
CA SER A 344 36.00 -19.49 -27.43
C SER A 344 34.74 -18.97 -28.16
N SER A 345 33.90 -18.20 -27.48
CA SER A 345 33.22 -17.01 -28.05
C SER A 345 32.46 -16.17 -27.01
N THR A 346 32.20 -16.72 -25.81
CA THR A 346 31.50 -15.99 -24.73
C THR A 346 32.43 -15.30 -23.73
N GLU A 347 33.69 -15.74 -23.60
CA GLU A 347 34.73 -15.03 -22.82
C GLU A 347 35.11 -13.68 -23.47
N ALA A 348 35.07 -13.55 -24.79
CA ALA A 348 35.42 -12.32 -25.49
C ALA A 348 34.42 -11.19 -25.23
N MET A 349 33.13 -11.51 -25.10
CA MET A 349 32.06 -10.51 -24.93
C MET A 349 31.90 -10.10 -23.46
N ALA A 350 32.05 -11.04 -22.53
CA ALA A 350 32.12 -10.75 -21.10
C ALA A 350 33.40 -9.98 -20.75
N THR A 351 34.55 -10.31 -21.39
CA THR A 351 35.79 -9.56 -21.21
C THR A 351 35.73 -8.19 -21.90
N ALA A 352 35.00 -8.03 -23.01
CA ALA A 352 34.76 -6.73 -23.64
C ALA A 352 33.85 -5.83 -22.79
N LEU A 353 32.79 -6.36 -22.19
CA LEU A 353 31.92 -5.62 -21.25
C LEU A 353 32.67 -5.26 -19.97
N ASN A 354 33.47 -6.18 -19.42
CA ASN A 354 34.28 -5.90 -18.23
C ASN A 354 35.43 -4.92 -18.54
N LYS A 355 36.06 -4.98 -19.72
CA LYS A 355 37.13 -4.05 -20.13
C LYS A 355 36.60 -2.66 -20.46
N THR A 356 35.37 -2.56 -20.98
CA THR A 356 34.69 -1.29 -21.23
C THR A 356 34.22 -0.66 -19.92
N ALA A 357 33.67 -1.45 -18.98
CA ALA A 357 33.32 -1.00 -17.64
C ALA A 357 34.56 -0.61 -16.81
N MET A 358 35.65 -1.37 -16.90
CA MET A 358 36.91 -1.05 -16.19
C MET A 358 37.67 0.14 -16.80
N ASN A 359 37.55 0.41 -18.10
CA ASN A 359 38.09 1.63 -18.72
C ASN A 359 37.27 2.87 -18.37
N LEU A 360 35.93 2.76 -18.29
CA LEU A 360 35.06 3.86 -17.83
C LEU A 360 35.25 4.18 -16.34
N LEU A 361 35.61 3.18 -15.53
CA LEU A 361 35.80 3.35 -14.09
C LEU A 361 37.24 3.78 -13.72
N SER A 362 38.25 3.45 -14.52
CA SER A 362 39.63 3.93 -14.31
C SER A 362 39.81 5.42 -14.62
N GLU A 363 38.90 6.02 -15.41
CA GLU A 363 38.85 7.46 -15.65
C GLU A 363 38.25 8.25 -14.46
N THR A 364 37.62 7.58 -13.49
CA THR A 364 36.92 8.22 -12.36
C THR A 364 37.68 8.19 -11.03
N GLY A 365 38.85 7.53 -10.96
CA GLY A 365 39.77 7.61 -9.82
C GLY A 365 39.25 7.06 -8.47
N LEU A 366 38.17 6.29 -8.44
CA LEU A 366 37.59 5.76 -7.20
C LEU A 366 38.18 4.39 -6.83
N ASP A 367 38.74 4.29 -5.61
CA ASP A 367 39.33 3.06 -5.05
C ASP A 367 38.25 2.05 -4.62
N LEU A 368 38.24 0.89 -5.29
CA LEU A 368 37.25 -0.18 -5.17
C LEU A 368 37.51 -1.17 -4.02
N SER A 369 38.64 -1.08 -3.33
CA SER A 369 38.96 -1.99 -2.21
C SER A 369 38.00 -1.81 -1.02
N THR A 370 37.54 -0.58 -0.80
CA THR A 370 36.67 -0.23 0.34
C THR A 370 35.20 -0.58 0.10
N PHE A 371 34.75 -0.61 -1.16
CA PHE A 371 33.35 -0.87 -1.52
C PHE A 371 32.97 -2.35 -1.33
N SER A 372 33.87 -3.26 -1.71
CA SER A 372 33.68 -4.71 -1.58
C SER A 372 33.66 -5.18 -0.12
N GLU A 373 34.51 -4.59 0.74
CA GLU A 373 34.50 -4.90 2.19
C GLU A 373 33.22 -4.41 2.89
N THR A 374 32.67 -3.28 2.46
CA THR A 374 31.46 -2.71 3.07
C THR A 374 30.22 -3.54 2.73
N LEU A 375 30.13 -4.03 1.48
CA LEU A 375 29.03 -4.89 1.03
C LEU A 375 29.03 -6.24 1.74
N ASN A 376 30.22 -6.85 1.93
CA ASN A 376 30.35 -8.13 2.62
C ASN A 376 30.11 -8.03 4.14
N LYS A 377 30.40 -6.90 4.78
CA LYS A 377 30.02 -6.64 6.19
C LYS A 377 28.51 -6.42 6.37
N SER A 378 27.82 -5.88 5.36
CA SER A 378 26.38 -5.65 5.44
C SER A 378 25.55 -6.92 5.27
N LEU A 379 26.04 -7.88 4.48
CA LEU A 379 25.35 -9.15 4.19
C LEU A 379 25.46 -10.19 5.31
N SER A 380 26.41 -10.05 6.23
CA SER A 380 26.64 -10.97 7.35
C SER A 380 25.87 -10.62 8.64
N ARG A 381 25.05 -9.55 8.63
CA ARG A 381 24.27 -9.09 9.80
C ARG A 381 22.77 -9.38 9.77
N CYS A 382 22.24 -10.02 8.73
CA CYS A 382 20.82 -10.33 8.63
C CYS A 382 20.53 -11.82 8.80
N THR A 383 20.66 -12.31 10.04
CA THR A 383 19.98 -13.53 10.52
C THR A 383 19.03 -13.15 11.65
N TYR A 384 17.74 -13.36 11.37
CA TYR A 384 16.54 -13.34 12.21
C TYR A 384 16.71 -13.52 13.73
N VAL A 385 16.10 -12.65 14.56
CA VAL A 385 15.39 -12.98 15.83
C VAL A 385 14.41 -11.84 16.13
N GLY A 386 13.12 -12.15 16.29
CA GLY A 386 12.13 -11.24 16.88
C GLY A 386 12.12 -11.37 18.41
N ASP A 387 11.80 -10.29 19.12
CA ASP A 387 10.92 -10.29 20.29
C ASP A 387 10.79 -8.88 20.88
N SER A 388 9.66 -8.67 21.55
CA SER A 388 9.15 -7.41 22.07
C SER A 388 9.90 -6.87 23.30
N LEU A 389 9.74 -5.55 23.51
CA LEU A 389 9.59 -4.84 24.79
C LEU A 389 10.80 -4.66 25.73
N TYR A 390 11.06 -3.36 26.00
CA TYR A 390 11.38 -2.74 27.29
C TYR A 390 12.65 -3.18 28.05
N THR A 391 13.62 -2.26 28.19
CA THR A 391 14.06 -1.73 29.51
C THR A 391 14.82 -0.41 29.31
N ARG A 392 14.41 0.59 30.09
CA ARG A 392 14.91 1.97 30.17
C ARG A 392 15.98 2.06 31.28
N MET A 393 16.81 3.11 31.21
CA MET A 393 17.78 3.59 32.23
C MET A 393 19.14 2.84 32.18
N GLU A 394 20.30 3.48 32.20
CA GLU A 394 20.74 4.56 33.09
C GLU A 394 22.12 5.13 32.66
N ARG A 395 22.39 6.41 33.01
CA ARG A 395 23.69 7.14 33.07
C ARG A 395 24.22 7.70 31.74
N MET A 396 23.99 8.98 31.41
CA MET A 396 24.61 10.21 31.96
C MET A 396 26.12 10.18 32.11
N ALA A 397 26.72 11.16 31.43
CA ALA A 397 27.95 11.88 31.75
C ALA A 397 29.26 11.09 31.68
N ASP A 398 30.14 11.47 30.75
CA ASP A 398 31.26 12.33 31.11
C ASP A 398 31.93 12.92 29.85
N ASP A 399 32.18 14.23 29.94
CA ASP A 399 33.24 15.02 29.31
C ASP A 399 33.32 15.25 27.77
N LEU A 400 33.02 16.51 27.42
CA LEU A 400 33.59 17.31 26.30
C LEU A 400 35.14 17.19 26.19
N PRO A 401 35.83 17.87 25.25
CA PRO A 401 35.85 17.87 23.76
C PRO A 401 37.32 17.57 23.32
N PRO A 402 37.97 18.15 22.28
CA PRO A 402 37.58 18.60 20.93
C PRO A 402 38.40 17.91 19.80
N ARG A 403 37.86 17.87 18.57
CA ARG A 403 38.45 18.40 17.32
C ARG A 403 37.63 17.98 16.12
#